data_AF-A0AAD7XJW9-F1
#
_entry.id   AF-A0AAD7XJW9-F1
#
_cell.length_a   1.000
_cell.length_b   1.000
_cell.length_c   1.000
_cell.angle_alpha   90.00
_cell.angle_beta   90.00
_cell.angle_gamma   90.00
#
_symmetry.space_group_name_H-M   'P 1'
#
loop_
_entity.id
_entity.type
_entity.pdbx_description
1 polymer ?
#
loop_
_entity_poly.entity_id
_entity_poly.type
_entity_poly.pdbx_seq_one_letter_code
_entity_poly.pdbx_strand_id
1 'polypeptide(L)'
;MWLFLPCRGAFAFAPVVSRVTTPRRAVVAPSLAIASEVSSVDSVSGALFGASLFPWLGMLYFLGHPKTKAPSGVVFGLWFLLVFVFGSIPAAIASDRLFSAQLADVDWLHGAAESVLAITNCVVVFGFRDALARRRSDFSIAWPAVGLALATALWHAANSDPQHAPWIGGGSWYPSEPANALSLATWVIHTSSLVEWLVAMGLCWTYARATNVPQYKGLVWGMLPLHTSGIVACTYHLFFNSATWCVVVQALFTCIGNTTMAYAAYRLAIAQGWTPDDALDGPFFSSRQEEAPVVVVVVVPPTARPSSAGTALVGWEDLGDAWGEDTARAFLVKLGGLSVGSALLVKALPALLPFQTLIAADPVALDVATAALILGPTALNVAKWRQRSSAED
;
A
#
# COMPACT_ATOMS: atom_id res chain seq x y z
N MET A 1 -16.18 17.24 -15.25
CA MET A 1 -15.55 18.54 -15.52
C MET A 1 -14.77 18.93 -14.28
N TRP A 2 -13.47 18.62 -14.22
CA TRP A 2 -12.37 19.15 -13.37
C TRP A 2 -11.11 18.40 -13.86
N LEU A 3 -10.53 18.86 -14.97
CA LEU A 3 -9.28 19.64 -15.09
C LEU A 3 -8.04 18.74 -15.26
N PHE A 4 -7.89 18.27 -16.50
CA PHE A 4 -6.59 18.03 -17.13
C PHE A 4 -5.84 19.36 -17.20
N LEU A 5 -4.61 19.44 -16.68
CA LEU A 5 -3.64 20.43 -17.12
C LEU A 5 -2.24 19.79 -17.16
N PRO A 6 -1.70 19.45 -18.35
CA PRO A 6 -0.29 19.20 -18.51
C PRO A 6 0.42 20.55 -18.67
N CYS A 7 1.08 21.05 -17.62
CA CYS A 7 1.91 22.25 -17.74
C CYS A 7 3.26 21.89 -18.39
N ARG A 8 3.34 22.01 -19.72
CA ARG A 8 4.59 22.36 -20.41
C ARG A 8 4.64 23.88 -20.56
N GLY A 9 5.73 24.51 -20.12
CA GLY A 9 5.97 25.93 -20.30
C GLY A 9 7.46 26.24 -20.16
N ALA A 10 8.17 26.21 -21.29
CA ALA A 10 9.52 26.73 -21.39
C ALA A 10 9.52 28.25 -21.16
N PHE A 11 10.22 28.72 -20.14
CA PHE A 11 10.65 30.12 -20.04
C PHE A 11 12.14 30.14 -19.72
N ALA A 12 12.93 30.48 -20.74
CA ALA A 12 14.35 30.75 -20.61
C ALA A 12 14.54 32.12 -19.94
N PHE A 13 15.23 32.15 -18.80
CA PHE A 13 15.87 33.35 -18.26
C PHE A 13 17.38 33.14 -18.25
N ALA A 14 18.12 34.10 -18.82
CA ALA A 14 19.57 34.07 -18.92
C ALA A 14 20.23 34.18 -17.53
N PRO A 15 21.29 33.40 -17.23
CA PRO A 15 21.97 33.50 -15.94
C PRO A 15 22.96 34.67 -15.93
N VAL A 16 22.89 35.48 -14.87
CA VAL A 16 23.98 36.38 -14.47
C VAL A 16 25.13 35.52 -13.93
N VAL A 17 26.31 35.69 -14.53
CA VAL A 17 27.51 34.90 -14.27
C VAL A 17 28.22 35.40 -13.01
N SER A 18 28.26 34.57 -11.96
CA SER A 18 29.30 34.64 -10.92
C SER A 18 30.22 33.43 -11.06
N ARG A 19 31.46 33.66 -11.49
CA ARG A 19 32.48 32.62 -11.69
C ARG A 19 32.96 32.05 -10.35
N VAL A 20 32.60 30.82 -10.05
CA VAL A 20 33.36 29.93 -9.17
C VAL A 20 33.79 28.73 -10.01
N THR A 21 35.09 28.60 -10.25
CA THR A 21 35.69 27.54 -11.05
C THR A 21 35.86 26.28 -10.20
N THR A 22 34.92 25.34 -10.31
CA THR A 22 35.11 23.93 -9.94
C THR A 22 35.29 23.08 -11.21
N PRO A 23 36.11 22.01 -11.19
CA PRO A 23 36.34 21.18 -12.36
C PRO A 23 35.06 20.46 -12.77
N ARG A 24 34.62 20.73 -13.99
CA ARG A 24 33.36 20.27 -14.60
C ARG A 24 33.46 18.76 -14.88
N ARG A 25 32.95 17.92 -13.98
CA ARG A 25 32.60 16.53 -14.32
C ARG A 25 31.48 16.61 -15.35
N ALA A 26 31.68 16.03 -16.53
CA ALA A 26 30.68 16.03 -17.59
C ALA A 26 29.42 15.32 -17.09
N VAL A 27 28.37 16.10 -16.78
CA VAL A 27 27.02 15.58 -16.64
C VAL A 27 26.56 15.26 -18.06
N VAL A 28 26.56 13.97 -18.40
CA VAL A 28 25.99 13.48 -19.66
C VAL A 28 24.51 13.84 -19.62
N ALA A 29 24.08 14.74 -20.51
CA ALA A 29 22.66 15.02 -20.69
C ALA A 29 21.96 13.72 -21.10
N PRO A 30 20.89 13.30 -20.41
CA PRO A 30 20.17 12.10 -20.81
C PRO A 30 19.67 12.26 -22.25
N SER A 31 19.77 11.19 -23.05
CA SER A 31 19.37 11.22 -24.45
C SER A 31 17.89 11.63 -24.57
N LEU A 32 17.55 12.39 -25.60
CA LEU A 32 16.19 12.90 -25.83
C LEU A 32 15.13 11.77 -25.87
N ALA A 33 15.54 10.57 -26.28
CA ALA A 33 14.71 9.36 -26.31
C ALA A 33 14.36 8.86 -24.90
N ILE A 34 15.34 8.76 -24.00
CA ILE A 34 15.11 8.36 -22.59
C ILE A 34 14.22 9.39 -21.89
N ALA A 35 14.46 10.69 -22.13
CA ALA A 35 13.60 11.74 -21.58
C ALA A 35 12.15 11.64 -22.10
N SER A 36 11.95 11.29 -23.37
CA SER A 36 10.61 11.09 -23.93
C SER A 36 9.91 9.86 -23.35
N GLU A 37 10.65 8.77 -23.12
CA GLU A 37 10.14 7.53 -22.55
C GLU A 37 9.75 7.70 -21.08
N VAL A 38 10.60 8.31 -20.25
CA VAL A 38 10.29 8.64 -18.85
C VAL A 38 9.05 9.54 -18.76
N SER A 39 8.95 10.56 -19.62
CA SER A 39 7.76 11.41 -19.65
C SER A 39 6.47 10.66 -20.04
N SER A 40 6.60 9.59 -20.82
CA SER A 40 5.47 8.73 -21.19
C SER A 40 5.03 7.82 -20.04
N VAL A 41 5.99 7.22 -19.31
CA VAL A 41 5.76 6.37 -18.13
C VAL A 41 5.01 7.15 -17.04
N ASP A 42 5.46 8.37 -16.73
CA ASP A 42 4.83 9.22 -15.71
C ASP A 42 3.41 9.63 -16.11
N SER A 43 3.20 9.94 -17.40
CA SER A 43 1.88 10.32 -17.90
C SER A 43 0.87 9.16 -17.84
N VAL A 44 1.30 7.94 -18.21
CA VAL A 44 0.44 6.76 -18.22
C VAL A 44 0.13 6.29 -16.80
N SER A 45 1.15 6.23 -15.94
CA SER A 45 0.97 5.86 -14.54
C SER A 45 0.07 6.84 -13.79
N GLY A 46 0.29 8.16 -13.96
CA GLY A 46 -0.57 9.19 -13.38
C GLY A 46 -2.02 9.09 -13.85
N ALA A 47 -2.26 8.81 -15.13
CA ALA A 47 -3.60 8.60 -15.66
C ALA A 47 -4.27 7.35 -15.07
N LEU A 48 -3.54 6.24 -14.92
CA LEU A 48 -4.04 5.00 -14.33
C LEU A 48 -4.37 5.18 -12.84
N PHE A 49 -3.50 5.83 -12.07
CA PHE A 49 -3.77 6.16 -10.66
C PHE A 49 -5.00 7.08 -10.54
N GLY A 50 -5.09 8.12 -11.36
CA GLY A 50 -6.25 9.01 -11.37
C GLY A 50 -7.54 8.27 -11.73
N ALA A 51 -7.51 7.41 -12.75
CA ALA A 51 -8.64 6.59 -13.15
C ALA A 51 -9.08 5.59 -12.06
N SER A 52 -8.12 5.05 -11.30
CA SER A 52 -8.37 4.09 -10.22
C SER A 52 -9.20 4.66 -9.06
N LEU A 53 -9.31 5.99 -8.94
CA LEU A 53 -10.14 6.64 -7.92
C LEU A 53 -11.63 6.33 -8.13
N PHE A 54 -12.09 6.25 -9.38
CA PHE A 54 -13.50 5.98 -9.67
C PHE A 54 -13.97 4.62 -9.11
N PRO A 55 -13.33 3.48 -9.42
CA PRO A 55 -13.72 2.22 -8.80
C PRO A 55 -13.50 2.20 -7.29
N TRP A 56 -12.48 2.91 -6.75
CA TRP A 56 -12.32 3.03 -5.30
C TRP A 56 -13.54 3.66 -4.62
N LEU A 57 -14.05 4.76 -5.17
CA LEU A 57 -15.27 5.40 -4.66
C LEU A 57 -16.49 4.49 -4.80
N GLY A 58 -16.58 3.71 -5.89
CA GLY A 58 -17.61 2.69 -6.05
C GLY A 58 -17.56 1.61 -4.96
N MET A 59 -16.36 1.11 -4.65
CA MET A 59 -16.14 0.17 -3.54
C MET A 59 -16.59 0.77 -2.20
N LEU A 60 -16.18 2.01 -1.90
CA LEU A 60 -16.56 2.69 -0.66
C LEU A 60 -18.07 2.90 -0.54
N TYR A 61 -18.73 3.24 -1.64
CA TYR A 61 -20.18 3.38 -1.71
C TYR A 61 -20.88 2.06 -1.33
N PHE A 62 -20.53 0.94 -1.99
CA PHE A 62 -21.19 -0.34 -1.75
C PHE A 62 -20.86 -0.93 -0.37
N LEU A 63 -19.60 -0.86 0.07
CA LEU A 63 -19.23 -1.34 1.42
C LEU A 63 -19.83 -0.48 2.52
N GLY A 64 -19.89 0.84 2.32
CA GLY A 64 -20.43 1.78 3.29
C GLY A 64 -21.94 1.83 3.35
N HIS A 65 -22.65 1.18 2.43
CA HIS A 65 -24.10 1.16 2.43
C HIS A 65 -24.64 0.41 3.68
N PRO A 66 -25.64 0.94 4.41
CA PRO A 66 -26.13 0.34 5.66
C PRO A 66 -26.55 -1.13 5.52
N LYS A 67 -27.18 -1.48 4.38
CA LYS A 67 -27.60 -2.86 4.09
C LYS A 67 -26.44 -3.86 4.02
N THR A 68 -25.26 -3.43 3.55
CA THR A 68 -24.09 -4.29 3.39
C THR A 68 -23.56 -4.81 4.72
N LYS A 69 -23.82 -4.08 5.83
CA LYS A 69 -23.41 -4.44 7.20
C LYS A 69 -21.92 -4.75 7.31
N ALA A 70 -21.09 -4.03 6.54
CA ALA A 70 -19.65 -4.16 6.63
C ALA A 70 -19.15 -3.64 7.99
N PRO A 71 -18.09 -4.24 8.56
CA PRO A 71 -17.48 -3.72 9.78
C PRO A 71 -17.17 -2.23 9.65
N SER A 72 -17.71 -1.42 10.56
CA SER A 72 -17.57 0.04 10.50
C SER A 72 -16.11 0.49 10.50
N GLY A 73 -15.22 -0.27 11.13
CA GLY A 73 -13.79 -0.02 11.10
C GLY A 73 -13.09 -0.28 9.80
N VAL A 74 -13.51 -1.33 9.10
CA VAL A 74 -13.01 -1.62 7.76
C VAL A 74 -13.47 -0.52 6.82
N VAL A 75 -14.74 -0.14 6.87
CA VAL A 75 -15.30 0.96 6.08
C VAL A 75 -14.56 2.27 6.39
N PHE A 76 -14.39 2.61 7.66
CA PHE A 76 -13.65 3.81 8.07
C PHE A 76 -12.20 3.79 7.57
N GLY A 77 -11.47 2.68 7.73
CA GLY A 77 -10.10 2.54 7.23
C GLY A 77 -10.01 2.76 5.72
N LEU A 78 -10.89 2.12 4.94
CA LEU A 78 -10.92 2.32 3.50
C LEU A 78 -11.27 3.77 3.11
N TRP A 79 -12.17 4.44 3.85
CA TRP A 79 -12.41 5.88 3.67
C TRP A 79 -11.17 6.72 4.03
N PHE A 80 -10.51 6.37 5.11
CA PHE A 80 -9.32 7.04 5.62
C PHE A 80 -8.14 6.96 4.62
N LEU A 81 -8.08 5.94 3.75
CA LEU A 81 -7.12 5.88 2.63
C LEU A 81 -7.15 7.14 1.76
N LEU A 82 -8.30 7.81 1.63
CA LEU A 82 -8.37 9.04 0.84
C LEU A 82 -7.47 10.15 1.40
N VAL A 83 -7.14 10.13 2.70
CA VAL A 83 -6.15 11.03 3.29
C VAL A 83 -4.76 10.81 2.68
N PHE A 84 -4.37 9.54 2.46
CA PHE A 84 -3.14 9.22 1.74
C PHE A 84 -3.20 9.71 0.28
N VAL A 85 -4.30 9.46 -0.44
CA VAL A 85 -4.46 9.88 -1.84
C VAL A 85 -4.37 11.40 -1.98
N PHE A 86 -5.06 12.17 -1.12
CA PHE A 86 -5.02 13.62 -1.18
C PHE A 86 -3.74 14.20 -0.59
N GLY A 87 -3.08 13.51 0.34
CA GLY A 87 -1.81 13.92 0.93
C GLY A 87 -0.61 13.67 0.02
N SER A 88 -0.64 12.62 -0.80
CA SER A 88 0.45 12.30 -1.74
C SER A 88 0.51 13.24 -2.94
N ILE A 89 -0.61 13.87 -3.33
CA ILE A 89 -0.64 14.90 -4.40
C ILE A 89 0.23 16.12 -4.06
N PRO A 90 0.02 16.86 -2.95
CA PRO A 90 0.87 17.99 -2.59
C PRO A 90 2.30 17.56 -2.27
N ALA A 91 2.50 16.35 -1.71
CA ALA A 91 3.83 15.79 -1.52
C ALA A 91 4.57 15.62 -2.86
N ALA A 92 3.92 15.03 -3.87
CA ALA A 92 4.49 14.89 -5.21
C ALA A 92 4.79 16.24 -5.88
N ILE A 93 3.88 17.22 -5.73
CA ILE A 93 4.13 18.59 -6.21
C ILE A 93 5.33 19.21 -5.49
N ALA A 94 5.46 19.04 -4.17
CA ALA A 94 6.60 19.56 -3.42
C ALA A 94 7.91 18.90 -3.86
N SER A 95 7.93 17.58 -4.09
CA SER A 95 9.11 16.88 -4.63
C SER A 95 9.57 17.43 -5.97
N ASP A 96 8.63 17.63 -6.91
CA ASP A 96 8.90 18.21 -8.22
C ASP A 96 9.44 19.64 -8.11
N ARG A 97 8.80 20.49 -7.29
CA ARG A 97 9.13 21.91 -7.21
C ARG A 97 10.38 22.23 -6.40
N LEU A 98 10.68 21.44 -5.38
CA LEU A 98 11.82 21.68 -4.49
C LEU A 98 13.08 20.94 -4.95
N PHE A 99 12.92 19.77 -5.58
CA PHE A 99 14.04 18.87 -5.87
C PHE A 99 14.10 18.43 -7.34
N SER A 100 13.14 18.78 -8.19
CA SER A 100 13.01 18.25 -9.57
C SER A 100 13.04 16.72 -9.60
N ALA A 101 12.40 16.11 -8.59
CA ALA A 101 12.44 14.67 -8.35
C ALA A 101 11.03 14.11 -8.14
N GLN A 102 10.86 12.81 -8.37
CA GLN A 102 9.62 12.13 -8.05
C GLN A 102 9.48 11.99 -6.53
N LEU A 103 8.23 11.86 -6.05
CA LEU A 103 7.99 11.63 -4.62
C LEU A 103 8.80 10.44 -4.09
N ALA A 104 8.86 9.36 -4.87
CA ALA A 104 9.64 8.16 -4.60
C ALA A 104 11.12 8.40 -4.26
N ASP A 105 11.71 9.51 -4.75
CA ASP A 105 13.13 9.86 -4.57
C ASP A 105 13.38 10.88 -3.44
N VAL A 106 12.34 11.34 -2.74
CA VAL A 106 12.44 12.27 -1.59
C VAL A 106 12.07 11.52 -0.31
N ASP A 107 13.04 10.82 0.29
CA ASP A 107 12.78 9.77 1.30
C ASP A 107 11.93 10.22 2.49
N TRP A 108 12.22 11.38 3.08
CA TRP A 108 11.47 11.90 4.22
C TRP A 108 10.02 12.27 3.90
N LEU A 109 9.76 12.75 2.68
CA LEU A 109 8.43 13.12 2.24
C LEU A 109 7.65 11.88 1.78
N HIS A 110 8.34 10.96 1.11
CA HIS A 110 7.86 9.66 0.69
C HIS A 110 7.43 8.81 1.90
N GLY A 111 8.33 8.59 2.86
CA GLY A 111 8.06 7.81 4.07
C GLY A 111 6.91 8.40 4.89
N ALA A 112 6.83 9.72 4.99
CA ALA A 112 5.69 10.39 5.63
C ALA A 112 4.37 10.11 4.92
N ALA A 113 4.31 10.26 3.59
CA ALA A 113 3.12 9.98 2.82
C ALA A 113 2.67 8.51 2.96
N GLU A 114 3.59 7.56 2.72
CA GLU A 114 3.31 6.12 2.79
C GLU A 114 2.97 5.65 4.21
N SER A 115 3.40 6.35 5.26
CA SER A 115 3.00 5.99 6.62
C SER A 115 1.49 6.14 6.85
N VAL A 116 0.82 7.04 6.12
CA VAL A 116 -0.65 7.17 6.16
C VAL A 116 -1.32 5.94 5.55
N LEU A 117 -0.71 5.34 4.52
CA LEU A 117 -1.16 4.06 3.94
C LEU A 117 -0.99 2.91 4.95
N ALA A 118 0.17 2.81 5.62
CA ALA A 118 0.39 1.79 6.65
C ALA A 118 -0.60 1.95 7.83
N ILE A 119 -0.85 3.18 8.29
CA ILE A 119 -1.88 3.47 9.31
C ILE A 119 -3.25 3.02 8.82
N THR A 120 -3.59 3.27 7.56
CA THR A 120 -4.85 2.82 6.95
C THR A 120 -5.00 1.30 7.02
N ASN A 121 -3.97 0.55 6.63
CA ASN A 121 -3.99 -0.90 6.66
C ASN A 121 -4.13 -1.43 8.09
N CYS A 122 -3.43 -0.83 9.06
CA CYS A 122 -3.62 -1.11 10.47
C CYS A 122 -5.08 -0.90 10.91
N VAL A 123 -5.71 0.22 10.53
CA VAL A 123 -7.12 0.50 10.85
C VAL A 123 -8.05 -0.56 10.28
N VAL A 124 -7.81 -1.02 9.05
CA VAL A 124 -8.59 -2.11 8.43
C VAL A 124 -8.40 -3.43 9.18
N VAL A 125 -7.16 -3.77 9.55
CA VAL A 125 -6.84 -4.96 10.35
C VAL A 125 -7.59 -4.94 11.69
N PHE A 126 -7.52 -3.83 12.44
CA PHE A 126 -8.25 -3.70 13.70
C PHE A 126 -9.77 -3.67 13.49
N GLY A 127 -10.24 -3.08 12.40
CA GLY A 127 -11.66 -3.09 12.03
C GLY A 127 -12.22 -4.51 11.90
N PHE A 128 -11.49 -5.44 11.27
CA PHE A 128 -11.90 -6.85 11.23
C PHE A 128 -11.73 -7.54 12.59
N ARG A 129 -10.62 -7.30 13.32
CA ARG A 129 -10.40 -7.90 14.64
C ARG A 129 -11.50 -7.53 15.64
N ASP A 130 -11.85 -6.25 15.71
CA ASP A 130 -12.89 -5.76 16.61
C ASP A 130 -14.25 -6.34 16.23
N ALA A 131 -14.55 -6.46 14.93
CA ALA A 131 -15.78 -7.09 14.47
C ALA A 131 -15.85 -8.59 14.82
N LEU A 132 -14.74 -9.33 14.69
CA LEU A 132 -14.64 -10.73 15.10
C LEU A 132 -14.75 -10.89 16.62
N ALA A 133 -14.13 -9.99 17.38
CA ALA A 133 -14.14 -10.00 18.85
C ALA A 133 -15.38 -9.35 19.47
N ARG A 134 -16.29 -8.79 18.66
CA ARG A 134 -17.46 -7.99 19.08
C ARG A 134 -17.13 -6.84 20.02
N ARG A 135 -16.00 -6.19 19.78
CA ARG A 135 -15.57 -5.01 20.54
C ARG A 135 -16.05 -3.75 19.83
N ARG A 136 -16.35 -2.71 20.60
CA ARG A 136 -16.46 -1.36 20.04
C ARG A 136 -15.08 -0.97 19.53
N SER A 137 -15.03 -0.49 18.31
CA SER A 137 -13.78 -0.05 17.72
C SER A 137 -13.26 1.23 18.37
N ASP A 138 -11.95 1.25 18.62
CA ASP A 138 -11.26 2.40 19.21
C ASP A 138 -10.19 2.90 18.22
N PHE A 139 -10.66 3.59 17.15
CA PHE A 139 -9.78 4.17 16.11
C PHE A 139 -8.95 5.36 16.58
N SER A 140 -8.93 5.63 17.89
CA SER A 140 -8.17 6.72 18.50
C SER A 140 -6.66 6.63 18.22
N ILE A 141 -6.14 5.44 17.89
CA ILE A 141 -4.71 5.25 17.57
C ILE A 141 -4.26 5.85 16.22
N ALA A 142 -5.18 6.03 15.26
CA ALA A 142 -4.82 6.50 13.91
C ALA A 142 -4.37 7.97 13.92
N TRP A 143 -5.09 8.84 14.63
CA TRP A 143 -4.85 10.29 14.60
C TRP A 143 -3.49 10.72 15.17
N PRO A 144 -3.01 10.19 16.32
CA PRO A 144 -1.66 10.48 16.79
C PRO A 144 -0.57 10.04 15.81
N ALA A 145 -0.74 8.89 15.14
CA ALA A 145 0.22 8.39 14.17
C ALA A 145 0.28 9.27 12.91
N VAL A 146 -0.87 9.74 12.43
CA VAL A 146 -0.95 10.73 11.32
C VAL A 146 -0.32 12.05 11.72
N GLY A 147 -0.63 12.53 12.93
CA GLY A 147 -0.05 13.75 13.48
C GLY A 147 1.47 13.67 13.55
N LEU A 148 2.02 12.52 13.96
CA LEU A 148 3.45 12.28 13.97
C LEU A 148 4.04 12.30 12.56
N ALA A 149 3.43 11.61 11.60
CA ALA A 149 3.90 11.59 10.22
C ALA A 149 3.92 12.98 9.57
N LEU A 150 2.89 13.77 9.80
CA LEU A 150 2.82 15.15 9.34
C LEU A 150 3.86 16.02 10.06
N ALA A 151 4.01 15.88 11.37
CA ALA A 151 4.96 16.66 12.16
C ALA A 151 6.40 16.39 11.73
N THR A 152 6.77 15.13 11.45
CA THR A 152 8.11 14.79 10.97
C THR A 152 8.35 15.35 9.56
N ALA A 153 7.39 15.24 8.63
CA ALA A 153 7.53 15.86 7.30
C ALA A 153 7.69 17.38 7.37
N LEU A 154 6.88 18.06 8.20
CA LEU A 154 6.97 19.50 8.40
C LEU A 154 8.29 19.93 9.05
N TRP A 155 8.81 19.11 9.97
CA TRP A 155 10.12 19.34 10.57
C TRP A 155 11.24 19.32 9.52
N HIS A 156 11.31 18.30 8.67
CA HIS A 156 12.30 18.22 7.58
C HIS A 156 12.18 19.40 6.62
N ALA A 157 10.96 19.74 6.21
CA ALA A 157 10.70 20.89 5.35
C ALA A 157 11.17 22.21 5.99
N ALA A 158 10.89 22.42 7.29
CA ALA A 158 11.30 23.62 8.02
C ALA A 158 12.82 23.74 8.17
N ASN A 159 13.53 22.60 8.25
CA ASN A 159 15.00 22.57 8.32
C ASN A 159 15.67 22.60 6.93
N SER A 160 14.89 22.62 5.84
CA SER A 160 15.40 22.56 4.46
C SER A 160 16.32 21.35 4.22
N ASP A 161 15.96 20.21 4.81
CA ASP A 161 16.74 18.99 4.69
C ASP A 161 16.85 18.53 3.23
N PRO A 162 18.00 17.95 2.83
CA PRO A 162 18.23 17.56 1.44
C PRO A 162 17.26 16.46 1.00
N GLN A 163 17.08 16.33 -0.32
CA GLN A 163 16.22 15.32 -0.95
C GLN A 163 16.40 13.91 -0.36
N HIS A 164 17.63 13.50 -0.10
CA HIS A 164 17.99 12.16 0.37
C HIS A 164 18.21 12.08 1.89
N ALA A 165 17.74 13.07 2.65
CA ALA A 165 17.77 12.99 4.10
C ALA A 165 16.87 11.82 4.57
N PRO A 166 17.38 10.96 5.47
CA PRO A 166 16.59 9.83 5.97
C PRO A 166 15.43 10.34 6.82
N TRP A 167 14.23 9.80 6.61
CA TRP A 167 13.01 10.31 7.23
C TRP A 167 13.02 10.42 8.77
N ILE A 168 13.31 9.34 9.50
CA ILE A 168 13.38 9.34 10.98
C ILE A 168 14.72 8.75 11.43
N GLY A 169 15.74 8.92 10.60
CA GLY A 169 17.09 8.38 10.80
C GLY A 169 17.31 6.99 10.16
N GLY A 170 18.46 6.39 10.50
CA GLY A 170 19.04 5.27 9.78
C GLY A 170 19.97 5.78 8.68
N GLY A 171 21.28 5.79 8.96
CA GLY A 171 22.31 6.14 7.98
C GLY A 171 22.50 5.05 6.92
N SER A 172 23.45 5.25 6.02
CA SER A 172 23.85 4.23 5.04
C SER A 172 24.31 2.95 5.74
N TRP A 173 23.81 1.79 5.29
CA TRP A 173 24.15 0.49 5.89
C TRP A 173 25.45 -0.11 5.33
N TYR A 174 25.92 0.39 4.19
CA TYR A 174 27.16 -0.05 3.55
C TYR A 174 27.86 1.13 2.86
N PRO A 175 29.14 1.01 2.46
CA PRO A 175 29.98 2.16 2.09
C PRO A 175 29.52 2.99 0.88
N SER A 176 28.54 2.51 0.10
CA SER A 176 28.05 3.20 -1.10
C SER A 176 26.59 2.84 -1.41
N GLU A 177 25.65 3.19 -0.52
CA GLU A 177 24.22 3.12 -0.84
C GLU A 177 23.87 4.22 -1.87
N PRO A 178 23.12 3.92 -2.95
CA PRO A 178 22.67 4.93 -3.91
C PRO A 178 21.84 6.02 -3.25
N ALA A 179 21.89 7.23 -3.81
CA ALA A 179 21.19 8.39 -3.24
C ALA A 179 19.68 8.16 -3.12
N ASN A 180 19.09 7.46 -4.08
CA ASN A 180 17.66 7.12 -4.12
C ASN A 180 17.29 5.83 -3.37
N ALA A 181 18.18 5.32 -2.51
CA ALA A 181 17.81 4.23 -1.62
C ALA A 181 16.94 4.73 -0.46
N LEU A 182 15.94 3.94 -0.10
CA LEU A 182 15.06 4.26 1.01
C LEU A 182 15.76 4.10 2.36
N SER A 183 15.45 5.00 3.31
CA SER A 183 15.88 4.81 4.70
C SER A 183 15.24 3.57 5.32
N LEU A 184 15.79 3.11 6.45
CA LEU A 184 15.20 1.97 7.16
C LEU A 184 13.75 2.27 7.57
N ALA A 185 13.46 3.49 8.03
CA ALA A 185 12.11 3.88 8.42
C ALA A 185 11.13 3.74 7.25
N THR A 186 11.50 4.22 6.06
CA THR A 186 10.66 4.10 4.87
C THR A 186 10.50 2.64 4.42
N TRP A 187 11.54 1.81 4.54
CA TRP A 187 11.42 0.36 4.32
C TRP A 187 10.46 -0.31 5.30
N VAL A 188 10.50 0.06 6.59
CA VAL A 188 9.55 -0.45 7.60
C VAL A 188 8.11 -0.14 7.19
N ILE A 189 7.83 1.05 6.67
CA ILE A 189 6.50 1.41 6.18
C ILE A 189 6.09 0.53 4.99
N HIS A 190 6.97 0.33 4.01
CA HIS A 190 6.70 -0.51 2.83
C HIS A 190 6.41 -1.96 3.19
N THR A 191 7.27 -2.56 4.04
CA THR A 191 7.06 -3.93 4.49
C THR A 191 5.82 -4.06 5.37
N SER A 192 5.53 -3.05 6.20
CA SER A 192 4.30 -3.03 6.99
C SER A 192 3.06 -3.05 6.11
N SER A 193 3.01 -2.19 5.09
CA SER A 193 1.87 -2.11 4.19
C SER A 193 1.56 -3.45 3.50
N LEU A 194 2.59 -4.23 3.10
CA LEU A 194 2.39 -5.58 2.57
C LEU A 194 1.88 -6.57 3.62
N VAL A 195 2.52 -6.60 4.78
CA VAL A 195 2.19 -7.54 5.87
C VAL A 195 0.78 -7.29 6.41
N GLU A 196 0.46 -6.04 6.72
CA GLU A 196 -0.86 -5.62 7.23
C GLU A 196 -1.97 -5.96 6.25
N TRP A 197 -1.73 -5.76 4.95
CA TRP A 197 -2.72 -6.10 3.93
C TRP A 197 -2.98 -7.61 3.85
N LEU A 198 -1.93 -8.45 3.92
CA LEU A 198 -2.09 -9.92 4.00
C LEU A 198 -2.86 -10.35 5.26
N VAL A 199 -2.58 -9.71 6.40
CA VAL A 199 -3.31 -9.99 7.64
C VAL A 199 -4.77 -9.55 7.53
N ALA A 200 -5.07 -8.39 6.93
CA ALA A 200 -6.43 -7.94 6.65
C ALA A 200 -7.17 -8.92 5.73
N MET A 201 -6.50 -9.44 4.69
CA MET A 201 -7.07 -10.49 3.82
C MET A 201 -7.41 -11.76 4.62
N GLY A 202 -6.50 -12.21 5.48
CA GLY A 202 -6.71 -13.31 6.44
C GLY A 202 -7.95 -13.12 7.30
N LEU A 203 -8.03 -11.96 7.95
CA LEU A 203 -9.14 -11.62 8.84
C LEU A 203 -10.46 -11.44 8.09
N CYS A 204 -10.45 -10.87 6.88
CA CYS A 204 -11.63 -10.78 6.02
C CYS A 204 -12.16 -12.16 5.65
N TRP A 205 -11.27 -13.11 5.33
CA TRP A 205 -11.66 -14.49 5.06
C TRP A 205 -12.28 -15.15 6.29
N THR A 206 -11.70 -14.93 7.46
CA THR A 206 -12.25 -15.46 8.73
C THR A 206 -13.56 -14.80 9.11
N TYR A 207 -13.72 -13.51 8.83
CA TYR A 207 -14.98 -12.80 8.98
C TYR A 207 -16.07 -13.41 8.10
N ALA A 208 -15.77 -13.75 6.83
CA ALA A 208 -16.70 -14.44 5.94
C ALA A 208 -17.28 -15.72 6.55
N ARG A 209 -16.43 -16.51 7.21
CA ARG A 209 -16.82 -17.74 7.91
C ARG A 209 -17.64 -17.43 9.16
N ALA A 210 -17.16 -16.51 9.99
CA ALA A 210 -17.82 -16.15 11.24
C ALA A 210 -19.23 -15.60 11.04
N THR A 211 -19.46 -14.82 9.97
CA THR A 211 -20.78 -14.25 9.67
C THR A 211 -21.63 -15.13 8.75
N ASN A 212 -21.07 -16.24 8.24
CA ASN A 212 -21.69 -17.06 7.18
C ASN A 212 -22.09 -16.25 5.94
N VAL A 213 -21.22 -15.32 5.52
CA VAL A 213 -21.40 -14.47 4.34
C VAL A 213 -20.23 -14.73 3.38
N PRO A 214 -20.32 -15.72 2.47
CA PRO A 214 -19.20 -16.15 1.64
C PRO A 214 -18.72 -15.08 0.65
N GLN A 215 -19.52 -14.04 0.38
CA GLN A 215 -19.18 -12.93 -0.51
C GLN A 215 -17.94 -12.14 -0.04
N TYR A 216 -17.64 -12.14 1.27
CA TYR A 216 -16.39 -11.59 1.79
C TYR A 216 -15.15 -12.37 1.32
N LYS A 217 -15.27 -13.66 0.99
CA LYS A 217 -14.17 -14.40 0.33
C LYS A 217 -13.89 -13.81 -1.06
N GLY A 218 -14.94 -13.40 -1.77
CA GLY A 218 -14.83 -12.65 -3.03
C GLY A 218 -14.12 -11.31 -2.87
N LEU A 219 -14.31 -10.62 -1.74
CA LEU A 219 -13.57 -9.40 -1.41
C LEU A 219 -12.07 -9.67 -1.25
N VAL A 220 -11.68 -10.77 -0.59
CA VAL A 220 -10.27 -11.19 -0.49
C VAL A 220 -9.65 -11.41 -1.87
N TRP A 221 -10.35 -12.07 -2.78
CA TRP A 221 -9.90 -12.20 -4.18
C TRP A 221 -9.75 -10.84 -4.88
N GLY A 222 -10.64 -9.90 -4.58
CA GLY A 222 -10.55 -8.52 -5.08
C GLY A 222 -9.38 -7.72 -4.50
N MET A 223 -8.89 -8.06 -3.31
CA MET A 223 -7.75 -7.41 -2.64
C MET A 223 -6.39 -7.84 -3.21
N LEU A 224 -6.31 -8.98 -3.92
CA LEU A 224 -5.06 -9.55 -4.43
C LEU A 224 -4.30 -8.62 -5.39
N PRO A 225 -4.93 -7.99 -6.40
CA PRO A 225 -4.19 -7.11 -7.30
C PRO A 225 -3.60 -5.89 -6.59
N LEU A 226 -4.23 -5.38 -5.53
CA LEU A 226 -3.66 -4.31 -4.69
C LEU A 226 -2.43 -4.79 -3.92
N HIS A 227 -2.43 -6.04 -3.44
CA HIS A 227 -1.22 -6.63 -2.86
C HIS A 227 -0.09 -6.76 -3.89
N THR A 228 -0.40 -7.19 -5.12
CA THR A 228 0.58 -7.20 -6.22
C THR A 228 1.12 -5.80 -6.50
N SER A 229 0.27 -4.77 -6.50
CA SER A 229 0.71 -3.38 -6.65
C SER A 229 1.76 -3.00 -5.59
N GLY A 230 1.54 -3.34 -4.32
CA GLY A 230 2.53 -3.12 -3.26
C GLY A 230 3.84 -3.90 -3.46
N ILE A 231 3.78 -5.12 -3.99
CA ILE A 231 4.98 -5.92 -4.33
C ILE A 231 5.77 -5.21 -5.43
N VAL A 232 5.10 -4.69 -6.46
CA VAL A 232 5.73 -3.92 -7.54
C VAL A 232 6.44 -2.69 -6.98
N ALA A 233 5.80 -1.92 -6.10
CA ALA A 233 6.41 -0.76 -5.44
C ALA A 233 7.67 -1.14 -4.65
N CYS A 234 7.58 -2.18 -3.81
CA CYS A 234 8.74 -2.66 -3.04
C CYS A 234 9.87 -3.16 -3.95
N THR A 235 9.53 -3.80 -5.08
CA THR A 235 10.53 -4.30 -6.03
C THR A 235 11.22 -3.15 -6.75
N TYR A 236 10.48 -2.11 -7.12
CA TYR A 236 11.02 -0.88 -7.71
C TYR A 236 12.06 -0.24 -6.78
N HIS A 237 11.75 -0.10 -5.48
CA HIS A 237 12.67 0.47 -4.49
C HIS A 237 13.84 -0.45 -4.15
N LEU A 238 13.65 -1.77 -4.21
CA LEU A 238 14.74 -2.73 -4.02
C LEU A 238 15.85 -2.55 -5.07
N PHE A 239 15.47 -2.16 -6.31
CA PHE A 239 16.41 -1.82 -7.37
C PHE A 239 16.70 -0.33 -7.49
N PHE A 240 16.55 0.42 -6.40
CA PHE A 240 16.84 1.86 -6.33
C PHE A 240 16.20 2.59 -7.51
N ASN A 241 14.91 2.38 -7.71
CA ASN A 241 14.08 3.12 -8.67
C ASN A 241 14.53 2.97 -10.15
N SER A 242 15.34 1.95 -10.46
CA SER A 242 15.96 1.78 -11.78
C SER A 242 15.02 1.19 -12.84
N ALA A 243 14.10 0.30 -12.44
CA ALA A 243 13.15 -0.36 -13.34
C ALA A 243 11.87 0.48 -13.49
N THR A 244 11.95 1.58 -14.26
CA THR A 244 10.89 2.62 -14.36
C THR A 244 9.53 2.09 -14.83
N TRP A 245 9.48 1.01 -15.61
CA TRP A 245 8.22 0.37 -16.02
C TRP A 245 7.39 -0.14 -14.84
N CYS A 246 8.01 -0.40 -13.69
CA CYS A 246 7.32 -0.81 -12.47
C CYS A 246 6.25 0.20 -12.07
N VAL A 247 6.47 1.51 -12.28
CA VAL A 247 5.51 2.55 -11.89
C VAL A 247 4.19 2.41 -12.67
N VAL A 248 4.27 2.10 -13.96
CA VAL A 248 3.09 1.84 -14.80
C VAL A 248 2.40 0.53 -14.38
N VAL A 249 3.18 -0.52 -14.11
CA VAL A 249 2.62 -1.82 -13.68
C VAL A 249 1.95 -1.71 -12.31
N GLN A 250 2.55 -0.97 -11.38
CA GLN A 250 1.97 -0.65 -10.07
C GLN A 250 0.64 0.09 -10.26
N ALA A 251 0.60 1.15 -11.07
CA ALA A 251 -0.62 1.91 -11.35
C ALA A 251 -1.71 1.04 -11.99
N LEU A 252 -1.33 0.14 -12.90
CA LEU A 252 -2.23 -0.82 -13.53
C LEU A 252 -2.83 -1.78 -12.50
N PHE A 253 -2.01 -2.40 -11.65
CA PHE A 253 -2.49 -3.31 -10.61
C PHE A 253 -3.33 -2.60 -9.55
N THR A 254 -3.05 -1.32 -9.25
CA THR A 254 -3.93 -0.49 -8.41
C THR A 254 -5.29 -0.27 -9.08
N CYS A 255 -5.31 0.07 -10.36
CA CYS A 255 -6.57 0.26 -11.10
C CYS A 255 -7.40 -1.03 -11.19
N ILE A 256 -6.75 -2.15 -11.52
CA ILE A 256 -7.38 -3.48 -11.53
C ILE A 256 -7.89 -3.82 -10.13
N GLY A 257 -7.06 -3.64 -9.10
CA GLY A 257 -7.41 -3.96 -7.71
C GLY A 257 -8.60 -3.17 -7.19
N ASN A 258 -8.61 -1.85 -7.39
CA ASN A 258 -9.75 -1.02 -7.05
C ASN A 258 -11.02 -1.48 -7.79
N THR A 259 -10.89 -1.84 -9.07
CA THR A 259 -12.01 -2.34 -9.88
C THR A 259 -12.53 -3.68 -9.37
N THR A 260 -11.65 -4.62 -9.04
CA THR A 260 -12.03 -5.95 -8.52
C THR A 260 -12.62 -5.85 -7.12
N MET A 261 -12.11 -4.96 -6.27
CA MET A 261 -12.71 -4.69 -4.96
C MET A 261 -14.08 -4.02 -5.09
N ALA A 262 -14.25 -3.07 -6.01
CA ALA A 262 -15.55 -2.44 -6.27
C ALA A 262 -16.59 -3.47 -6.72
N TYR A 263 -16.21 -4.36 -7.62
CA TYR A 263 -17.08 -5.45 -8.07
C TYR A 263 -17.41 -6.44 -6.94
N ALA A 264 -16.43 -6.79 -6.10
CA ALA A 264 -16.66 -7.67 -4.95
C ALA A 264 -17.59 -7.01 -3.90
N ALA A 265 -17.38 -5.73 -3.62
CA ALA A 265 -18.23 -4.92 -2.75
C ALA A 265 -19.68 -4.84 -3.26
N TYR A 266 -19.85 -4.63 -4.57
CA TYR A 266 -21.16 -4.65 -5.21
C TYR A 266 -21.86 -6.00 -5.05
N ARG A 267 -21.16 -7.11 -5.31
CA ARG A 267 -21.71 -8.47 -5.12
C ARG A 267 -22.10 -8.74 -3.68
N LEU A 268 -21.29 -8.26 -2.73
CA LEU A 268 -21.59 -8.35 -1.31
C LEU A 268 -22.84 -7.53 -0.95
N ALA A 269 -22.95 -6.29 -1.43
CA ALA A 269 -24.11 -5.43 -1.19
C ALA A 269 -25.41 -6.07 -1.71
N ILE A 270 -25.40 -6.60 -2.93
CA ILE A 270 -26.57 -7.32 -3.50
C ILE A 270 -26.93 -8.54 -2.65
N ALA A 271 -25.95 -9.34 -2.24
CA ALA A 271 -26.20 -10.51 -1.40
C ALA A 271 -26.80 -10.14 -0.03
N GLN A 272 -26.60 -8.91 0.41
CA GLN A 272 -27.17 -8.35 1.65
C GLN A 272 -28.46 -7.55 1.41
N GLY A 273 -29.02 -7.61 0.20
CA GLY A 273 -30.34 -7.04 -0.13
C GLY A 273 -30.31 -5.59 -0.64
N TRP A 274 -29.16 -5.09 -1.08
CA TRP A 274 -29.09 -3.84 -1.85
C TRP A 274 -29.76 -4.02 -3.23
N THR A 275 -30.56 -3.05 -3.64
CA THR A 275 -31.18 -2.96 -4.97
C THR A 275 -30.91 -1.56 -5.57
N PRO A 276 -31.10 -1.37 -6.90
CA PRO A 276 -30.98 -0.05 -7.52
C PRO A 276 -31.89 1.03 -6.92
N ASP A 277 -33.00 0.66 -6.27
CA ASP A 277 -33.89 1.61 -5.59
C ASP A 277 -33.21 2.25 -4.37
N ASP A 278 -32.24 1.55 -3.76
CA ASP A 278 -31.44 2.05 -2.65
C ASP A 278 -30.29 2.96 -3.11
N ALA A 279 -30.18 3.26 -4.41
CA ALA A 279 -29.02 3.96 -4.96
C ALA A 279 -28.71 5.29 -4.24
N LEU A 280 -29.76 5.98 -3.77
CA LEU A 280 -29.69 7.27 -3.10
C LEU A 280 -29.64 7.17 -1.56
N ASP A 281 -29.86 5.99 -0.98
CA ASP A 281 -29.83 5.74 0.48
C ASP A 281 -28.39 5.58 1.02
N GLY A 282 -27.44 6.14 0.30
CA GLY A 282 -26.02 5.94 0.50
C GLY A 282 -25.47 6.49 1.83
N PRO A 283 -24.20 6.13 2.14
CA PRO A 283 -23.52 6.51 3.38
C PRO A 283 -23.38 8.02 3.61
N PHE A 284 -23.66 8.85 2.60
CA PHE A 284 -23.56 10.31 2.66
C PHE A 284 -24.81 11.00 3.22
N PHE A 285 -25.97 10.33 3.23
CA PHE A 285 -27.26 10.97 3.55
C PHE A 285 -28.05 10.28 4.67
N SER A 286 -27.66 9.07 5.10
CA SER A 286 -28.32 8.41 6.22
C SER A 286 -27.79 8.91 7.57
N SER A 287 -28.60 9.70 8.28
CA SER A 287 -28.40 10.06 9.69
C SER A 287 -28.72 8.90 10.65
N ARG A 288 -28.97 7.69 10.13
CA ARG A 288 -29.40 6.53 10.91
C ARG A 288 -28.33 5.45 10.82
N GLN A 289 -27.38 5.50 11.76
CA GLN A 289 -26.63 4.31 12.17
C GLN A 289 -27.63 3.35 12.81
N GLU A 290 -28.32 2.53 12.01
CA GLU A 290 -28.76 1.25 12.56
C GLU A 290 -27.48 0.50 12.90
N GLU A 291 -27.22 0.34 14.20
CA GLU A 291 -26.15 -0.53 14.69
C GLU A 291 -26.27 -1.84 13.92
N ALA A 292 -25.20 -2.23 13.22
CA ALA A 292 -25.15 -3.51 12.53
C ALA A 292 -25.64 -4.55 13.55
N PRO A 293 -26.68 -5.33 13.21
CA PRO A 293 -27.29 -6.23 14.18
C PRO A 293 -26.18 -7.05 14.80
N VAL A 294 -26.15 -7.11 16.13
CA VAL A 294 -25.25 -7.99 16.87
C VAL A 294 -25.50 -9.39 16.31
N VAL A 295 -24.68 -9.80 15.34
CA VAL A 295 -24.76 -11.14 14.80
C VAL A 295 -24.41 -12.01 15.97
N VAL A 296 -25.41 -12.71 16.50
CA VAL A 296 -25.19 -13.83 17.41
C VAL A 296 -24.55 -14.90 16.55
N VAL A 297 -23.25 -14.73 16.27
CA VAL A 297 -22.39 -15.77 15.76
C VAL A 297 -22.41 -16.82 16.87
N VAL A 298 -23.18 -17.88 16.67
CA VAL A 298 -22.85 -19.13 17.31
C VAL A 298 -21.47 -19.43 16.75
N VAL A 299 -20.43 -19.14 17.55
CA VAL A 299 -19.10 -19.66 17.26
C VAL A 299 -19.31 -21.16 17.34
N VAL A 300 -19.57 -21.78 16.20
CA VAL A 300 -19.21 -23.19 16.04
C VAL A 300 -17.72 -23.15 16.34
N PRO A 301 -17.27 -23.74 17.46
CA PRO A 301 -15.85 -23.80 17.75
C PRO A 301 -15.19 -24.29 16.46
N PRO A 302 -14.08 -23.67 16.01
CA PRO A 302 -13.45 -24.09 14.78
C PRO A 302 -13.40 -25.60 14.85
N THR A 303 -14.03 -26.29 13.89
CA THR A 303 -13.75 -27.70 13.71
C THR A 303 -12.26 -27.72 13.61
N ALA A 304 -11.60 -28.19 14.68
CA ALA A 304 -10.17 -28.21 14.73
C ALA A 304 -9.79 -28.92 13.45
N ARG A 305 -9.08 -28.23 12.53
CA ARG A 305 -8.30 -28.98 11.54
C ARG A 305 -7.58 -30.01 12.41
N PRO A 306 -7.60 -31.31 12.07
CA PRO A 306 -6.73 -32.24 12.77
C PRO A 306 -5.37 -31.57 12.74
N SER A 307 -4.83 -31.24 13.92
CA SER A 307 -3.51 -30.69 14.05
C SER A 307 -2.63 -31.69 13.34
N SER A 308 -2.19 -31.37 12.13
CA SER A 308 -1.09 -32.10 11.53
C SER A 308 0.06 -31.81 12.48
N ALA A 309 0.28 -32.73 13.41
CA ALA A 309 1.40 -32.75 14.32
C ALA A 309 2.64 -32.66 13.44
N GLY A 310 3.18 -31.45 13.38
CA GLY A 310 4.24 -31.05 12.50
C GLY A 310 4.50 -29.58 12.72
N THR A 311 5.74 -29.24 12.98
CA THR A 311 6.33 -27.89 13.01
C THR A 311 6.22 -27.21 11.63
N ALA A 312 5.02 -27.11 11.08
CA ALA A 312 4.77 -26.38 9.86
C ALA A 312 4.80 -24.88 10.19
N LEU A 313 5.68 -24.15 9.51
CA LEU A 313 5.72 -22.70 9.59
C LEU A 313 4.34 -22.15 9.19
N VAL A 314 3.81 -21.24 10.01
CA VAL A 314 2.52 -20.57 9.74
C VAL A 314 2.65 -19.77 8.45
N GLY A 315 1.78 -20.04 7.47
CA GLY A 315 1.71 -19.25 6.24
C GLY A 315 1.12 -17.86 6.50
N TRP A 316 1.45 -16.86 5.65
CA TRP A 316 0.92 -15.50 5.84
C TRP A 316 -0.60 -15.45 5.76
N GLU A 317 -1.20 -16.33 4.96
CA GLU A 317 -2.65 -16.49 4.83
C GLU A 317 -3.33 -16.84 6.17
N ASP A 318 -2.59 -17.49 7.09
CA ASP A 318 -3.09 -17.94 8.38
C ASP A 318 -2.67 -17.00 9.54
N LEU A 319 -1.92 -15.91 9.29
CA LEU A 319 -1.44 -15.01 10.38
C LEU A 319 -2.58 -14.36 11.16
N GLY A 320 -3.64 -13.94 10.46
CA GLY A 320 -4.82 -13.36 11.09
C GLY A 320 -5.51 -14.34 12.07
N ASP A 321 -5.51 -15.64 11.72
CA ASP A 321 -6.07 -16.70 12.55
C ASP A 321 -5.12 -17.07 13.69
N ALA A 322 -3.82 -17.21 13.38
CA ALA A 322 -2.78 -17.56 14.35
C ALA A 322 -2.63 -16.52 15.48
N TRP A 323 -2.94 -15.25 15.19
CA TRP A 323 -2.89 -14.15 16.16
C TRP A 323 -4.29 -13.67 16.58
N GLY A 324 -5.33 -14.46 16.30
CA GLY A 324 -6.73 -14.09 16.59
C GLY A 324 -7.00 -13.85 18.08
N GLU A 325 -6.36 -14.61 18.96
CA GLU A 325 -6.54 -14.53 20.42
C GLU A 325 -5.63 -13.49 21.11
N ASP A 326 -4.71 -12.87 20.37
CA ASP A 326 -3.78 -11.89 20.95
C ASP A 326 -4.49 -10.65 21.48
N THR A 327 -3.98 -10.09 22.58
CA THR A 327 -4.32 -8.71 22.97
C THR A 327 -3.90 -7.74 21.87
N ALA A 328 -4.58 -6.58 21.76
CA ALA A 328 -4.22 -5.56 20.76
C ALA A 328 -2.74 -5.17 20.82
N ARG A 329 -2.17 -5.06 22.03
CA ARG A 329 -0.75 -4.74 22.23
C ARG A 329 0.17 -5.87 21.74
N ALA A 330 -0.12 -7.12 22.11
CA ALA A 330 0.69 -8.26 21.68
C ALA A 330 0.66 -8.41 20.15
N PHE A 331 -0.52 -8.23 19.56
CA PHE A 331 -0.71 -8.26 18.11
C PHE A 331 0.11 -7.16 17.42
N LEU A 332 0.03 -5.90 17.88
CA LEU A 332 0.83 -4.79 17.34
C LEU A 332 2.33 -5.04 17.43
N VAL A 333 2.79 -5.61 18.55
CA VAL A 333 4.22 -5.93 18.73
C VAL A 333 4.67 -7.01 17.74
N LYS A 334 3.88 -8.07 17.55
CA LYS A 334 4.20 -9.12 16.56
C LYS A 334 4.18 -8.57 15.13
N LEU A 335 3.16 -7.79 14.79
CA LEU A 335 3.01 -7.17 13.49
C LEU A 335 4.17 -6.23 13.19
N GLY A 336 4.46 -5.28 14.10
CA GLY A 336 5.57 -4.36 13.95
C GLY A 336 6.94 -5.05 13.95
N GLY A 337 7.10 -6.09 14.77
CA GLY A 337 8.31 -6.92 14.77
C GLY A 337 8.55 -7.64 13.43
N LEU A 338 7.48 -8.16 12.81
CA LEU A 338 7.56 -8.76 11.48
C LEU A 338 7.90 -7.70 10.42
N SER A 339 7.23 -6.54 10.41
CA SER A 339 7.52 -5.46 9.47
C SER A 339 8.96 -4.95 9.58
N VAL A 340 9.45 -4.73 10.81
CA VAL A 340 10.83 -4.31 11.08
C VAL A 340 11.83 -5.40 10.67
N GLY A 341 11.58 -6.65 11.05
CA GLY A 341 12.42 -7.78 10.64
C GLY A 341 12.53 -7.91 9.12
N SER A 342 11.41 -7.80 8.40
CA SER A 342 11.39 -7.80 6.94
C SER A 342 12.13 -6.60 6.34
N ALA A 343 11.98 -5.40 6.90
CA ALA A 343 12.68 -4.21 6.42
C ALA A 343 14.20 -4.31 6.61
N LEU A 344 14.64 -4.84 7.75
CA LEU A 344 16.04 -5.11 8.04
C LEU A 344 16.62 -6.14 7.05
N LEU A 345 15.88 -7.22 6.79
CA LEU A 345 16.28 -8.22 5.81
C LEU A 345 16.41 -7.61 4.42
N VAL A 346 15.40 -6.87 3.97
CA VAL A 346 15.39 -6.22 2.65
C VAL A 346 16.53 -5.21 2.52
N LYS A 347 16.78 -4.39 3.53
CA LYS A 347 17.87 -3.41 3.52
C LYS A 347 19.26 -4.07 3.54
N ALA A 348 19.37 -5.30 4.06
CA ALA A 348 20.60 -6.09 4.00
C ALA A 348 20.81 -6.82 2.66
N LEU A 349 19.75 -7.10 1.88
CA LEU A 349 19.84 -7.87 0.63
C LEU A 349 20.84 -7.28 -0.38
N PRO A 350 20.91 -5.96 -0.63
CA PRO A 350 21.89 -5.38 -1.56
C PRO A 350 23.36 -5.62 -1.18
N ALA A 351 23.65 -5.88 0.11
CA ALA A 351 24.99 -6.22 0.58
C ALA A 351 25.29 -7.73 0.47
N LEU A 352 24.25 -8.57 0.49
CA LEU A 352 24.36 -10.03 0.45
C LEU A 352 24.30 -10.60 -0.96
N LEU A 353 23.65 -9.88 -1.87
CA LEU A 353 23.43 -10.26 -3.26
C LEU A 353 23.99 -9.17 -4.17
N PRO A 354 24.44 -9.51 -5.38
CA PRO A 354 25.21 -8.59 -6.21
C PRO A 354 24.28 -7.63 -6.99
N PHE A 355 23.32 -6.98 -6.31
CA PHE A 355 22.31 -6.08 -6.88
C PHE A 355 22.92 -4.98 -7.72
N GLN A 356 23.98 -4.33 -7.23
CA GLN A 356 24.67 -3.28 -7.97
C GLN A 356 25.27 -3.81 -9.28
N THR A 357 25.78 -5.04 -9.29
CA THR A 357 26.27 -5.65 -10.53
C THR A 357 25.13 -6.05 -11.46
N LEU A 358 23.96 -6.42 -10.93
CA LEU A 358 22.78 -6.73 -11.73
C LEU A 358 22.16 -5.47 -12.36
N ILE A 359 22.13 -4.37 -11.60
CA ILE A 359 21.69 -3.05 -12.10
C ILE A 359 22.69 -2.50 -13.11
N ALA A 360 23.99 -2.68 -12.87
CA ALA A 360 25.05 -2.30 -13.79
C ALA A 360 25.25 -3.28 -14.96
N ALA A 361 24.58 -4.43 -14.95
CA ALA A 361 24.57 -5.39 -16.04
C ALA A 361 23.66 -4.92 -17.19
N ASP A 362 23.41 -5.82 -18.14
CA ASP A 362 22.49 -5.60 -19.25
C ASP A 362 21.06 -5.30 -18.74
N PRO A 363 20.38 -4.23 -19.21
CA PRO A 363 19.01 -3.87 -18.81
C PRO A 363 18.01 -5.03 -18.83
N VAL A 364 18.17 -5.98 -19.76
CA VAL A 364 17.30 -7.16 -19.85
C VAL A 364 17.40 -8.04 -18.59
N ALA A 365 18.59 -8.18 -18.01
CA ALA A 365 18.78 -8.99 -16.81
C ALA A 365 18.10 -8.37 -15.58
N LEU A 366 18.15 -7.04 -15.46
CA LEU A 366 17.44 -6.29 -14.43
C LEU A 366 15.93 -6.47 -14.58
N ASP A 367 15.39 -6.36 -15.79
CA ASP A 367 13.96 -6.52 -16.05
C ASP A 367 13.46 -7.94 -15.74
N VAL A 368 14.23 -8.97 -16.12
CA VAL A 368 13.89 -10.36 -15.81
C VAL A 368 13.88 -10.61 -14.29
N ALA A 369 14.89 -10.10 -13.57
CA ALA A 369 14.94 -10.24 -12.11
C ALA A 369 13.81 -9.47 -11.42
N THR A 370 13.51 -8.26 -11.90
CA THR A 370 12.39 -7.44 -11.43
C THR A 370 11.06 -8.16 -11.64
N ALA A 371 10.81 -8.70 -12.84
CA ALA A 371 9.61 -9.48 -13.12
C ALA A 371 9.51 -10.74 -12.24
N ALA A 372 10.62 -11.44 -12.00
CA ALA A 372 10.63 -12.62 -11.14
C ALA A 372 10.26 -12.29 -9.67
N LEU A 373 10.78 -11.18 -9.14
CA LEU A 373 10.49 -10.71 -7.78
C LEU A 373 9.06 -10.18 -7.61
N ILE A 374 8.38 -9.83 -8.70
CA ILE A 374 6.95 -9.48 -8.70
C ILE A 374 6.07 -10.72 -8.86
N LEU A 375 6.35 -11.53 -9.89
CA LEU A 375 5.53 -12.67 -10.28
C LEU A 375 5.60 -13.81 -9.27
N GLY A 376 6.77 -14.09 -8.69
CA GLY A 376 6.97 -15.16 -7.73
C GLY A 376 6.09 -15.00 -6.48
N PRO A 377 6.25 -13.93 -5.69
CA PRO A 377 5.40 -13.67 -4.53
C PRO A 377 3.92 -13.52 -4.87
N THR A 378 3.59 -12.92 -6.02
CA THR A 378 2.20 -12.81 -6.49
C THR A 378 1.57 -14.18 -6.75
N ALA A 379 2.24 -15.03 -7.52
CA ALA A 379 1.76 -16.37 -7.84
C ALA A 379 1.65 -17.24 -6.58
N LEU A 380 2.61 -17.09 -5.67
CA LEU A 380 2.60 -17.77 -4.39
C LEU A 380 1.40 -17.34 -3.53
N ASN A 381 1.11 -16.04 -3.45
CA ASN A 381 -0.08 -15.55 -2.74
C ASN A 381 -1.37 -16.10 -3.37
N VAL A 382 -1.51 -16.04 -4.70
CA VAL A 382 -2.66 -16.63 -5.42
C VAL A 382 -2.80 -18.12 -5.13
N ALA A 383 -1.71 -18.87 -5.15
CA ALA A 383 -1.71 -20.31 -4.89
C ALA A 383 -2.17 -20.62 -3.46
N LYS A 384 -1.72 -19.86 -2.46
CA LYS A 384 -2.15 -20.00 -1.07
C LYS A 384 -3.65 -19.75 -0.88
N TRP A 385 -4.18 -18.68 -1.47
CA TRP A 385 -5.63 -18.40 -1.42
C TRP A 385 -6.47 -19.43 -2.17
N ARG A 386 -5.94 -19.94 -3.29
CA ARG A 386 -6.60 -21.03 -4.03
C ARG A 386 -6.66 -22.30 -3.19
N GLN A 387 -5.54 -22.69 -2.57
CA GLN A 387 -5.46 -23.82 -1.67
C GLN A 387 -6.46 -23.68 -0.51
N ARG A 388 -6.52 -22.50 0.11
CA ARG A 388 -7.47 -22.21 1.20
C ARG A 388 -8.93 -22.30 0.73
N SER A 389 -9.25 -21.77 -0.44
CA SER A 389 -10.58 -21.86 -1.03
C SER A 389 -11.00 -23.32 -1.23
N SER A 390 -10.15 -24.12 -1.88
CA SER A 390 -10.44 -25.53 -2.18
C SER A 390 -10.49 -26.44 -0.95
N ALA A 391 -9.96 -26.01 0.19
CA ALA A 391 -10.05 -26.76 1.44
C ALA A 391 -11.36 -26.51 2.21
N GLU A 392 -12.12 -25.48 1.82
CA GLU A 392 -13.38 -25.08 2.45
C GLU A 392 -14.62 -25.32 1.57
N ASP A 393 -14.42 -25.69 0.30
CA ASP A 393 -15.43 -26.19 -0.64
C ASP A 393 -15.54 -27.72 -0.52
#